data_AF-A0A382DXK2-F1
#
_entry.id   AF-A0A382DXK2-F1
#
_cell.length_a   1.000
_cell.length_b   1.000
_cell.length_c   1.000
_cell.angle_alpha   90.00
_cell.angle_beta   90.00
_cell.angle_gamma   90.00
#
_symmetry.space_group_name_H-M   'P 1'
#
loop_
_entity.id
_entity.type
_entity.pdbx_description
1 polymer ?
#
loop_
_entity_poly.entity_id
_entity_poly.type
_entity_poly.pdbx_seq_one_letter_code
_entity_poly.pdbx_strand_id
1 'polypeptide(L)'
;GPETVNPIAHRGLKGLKKAVKNTLRDHSDLADTILENFDEDSMDLYSGEINELARLGPPFWPLVKSLVLFKMESIDELDTENICGLAAVFSPGGIDDPIIQKLLLEKAYDSADSTGGFLGLADGLAVGSDESKVLIGKAISAAQHWYDLENILDHKACDKSMWDEIESTYEARIKDEGFAQISNPLDLLKKAFEKNFVDQRYLIFRLKELLTSDNAQSYLDIYKSLKYLPADFDEKDSHFADELRLLLSEYFSKAKAAATSDEEICEFYGFLIDDLEDNELAQSYRDEHAIIIDRHLSEIAEAAACRKINETICQCALIAAVGDGSISNEEVEEVPNVKPFIGMFRDNREAILTLERTSDIEKARELRGVTTLVHDLSLQVVDDLFEIPSYIQEVVEEMKDARPDDDPSTDGLYLLIKLYASKVEDRLDQRITLWAAKEVASIDGLDHREREFLEAFAKEWNLTVAENDRYFEDVVYPVMDDHFEFSGIRTGGVLEGLRDIDKKIAEGAYGSEVPRTLKEHLGVDSFEDLARAFGHEEEQPEVVEETDGDEYPPIFDALFSSEGDWDKVREAAEKGEDVNSV
;
A
#
# COMPACT_ATOMS: atom_id res chain seq x y z
N GLY A 1 -62.88 5.23 -4.91
CA GLY A 1 -62.67 6.68 -5.06
C GLY A 1 -61.27 6.97 -4.59
N PRO A 2 -60.43 7.66 -5.37
CA PRO A 2 -59.01 7.77 -5.05
C PRO A 2 -58.76 9.11 -4.35
N GLU A 3 -58.79 9.12 -3.03
CA GLU A 3 -58.27 10.25 -2.24
C GLU A 3 -57.49 9.68 -1.05
N THR A 4 -56.20 9.46 -1.28
CA THR A 4 -55.08 9.79 -0.38
C THR A 4 -53.78 9.55 -1.15
N VAL A 5 -53.52 10.38 -2.17
CA VAL A 5 -52.17 10.51 -2.74
C VAL A 5 -51.41 11.47 -1.84
N ASN A 6 -50.32 11.00 -1.25
CA ASN A 6 -49.48 11.73 -0.29
C ASN A 6 -48.97 13.05 -0.94
N PRO A 7 -49.23 14.24 -0.36
CA PRO A 7 -49.05 15.54 -1.03
C PRO A 7 -47.59 15.96 -1.29
N ILE A 8 -46.61 15.11 -0.98
CA ILE A 8 -45.18 15.42 -1.13
C ILE A 8 -44.65 14.96 -2.50
N ALA A 9 -45.21 13.90 -3.10
CA ALA A 9 -44.72 13.34 -4.37
C ALA A 9 -44.82 14.31 -5.57
N HIS A 10 -45.77 15.26 -5.57
CA HIS A 10 -45.98 16.19 -6.69
C HIS A 10 -45.13 17.47 -6.68
N ARG A 11 -44.13 17.62 -5.79
CA ARG A 11 -43.36 18.88 -5.67
C ARG A 11 -42.00 18.91 -6.39
N GLY A 12 -41.65 17.85 -7.13
CA GLY A 12 -40.35 17.74 -7.82
C GLY A 12 -39.16 17.73 -6.84
N LEU A 13 -37.95 17.61 -7.38
CA LEU A 13 -36.71 17.42 -6.62
C LEU A 13 -36.49 18.51 -5.53
N LYS A 14 -36.76 19.78 -5.86
CA LYS A 14 -36.65 20.91 -4.92
C LYS A 14 -37.62 20.80 -3.74
N GLY A 15 -38.80 20.21 -3.96
CA GLY A 15 -39.78 19.95 -2.91
C GLY A 15 -39.31 18.88 -1.93
N LEU A 16 -38.70 17.82 -2.45
CA LEU A 16 -38.14 16.71 -1.67
C LEU A 16 -36.93 17.15 -0.85
N LYS A 17 -35.95 17.86 -1.44
CA LYS A 17 -34.80 18.45 -0.70
C LYS A 17 -35.27 19.28 0.51
N LYS A 18 -36.33 20.09 0.32
CA LYS A 18 -36.92 20.89 1.40
C LYS A 18 -37.66 20.03 2.43
N ALA A 19 -38.31 18.94 2.03
CA ALA A 19 -38.96 18.02 2.95
C ALA A 19 -37.92 17.31 3.84
N VAL A 20 -36.84 16.80 3.26
CA VAL A 20 -35.72 16.17 4.00
C VAL A 20 -35.17 17.12 5.07
N LYS A 21 -34.77 18.34 4.68
CA LYS A 21 -34.24 19.36 5.62
C LYS A 21 -35.18 19.70 6.77
N ASN A 22 -36.48 19.73 6.53
CA ASN A 22 -37.45 20.12 7.55
C ASN A 22 -37.83 18.95 8.47
N THR A 23 -37.95 17.76 7.91
CA THR A 23 -38.37 16.56 8.65
C THR A 23 -37.22 15.98 9.46
N LEU A 24 -35.98 16.04 8.97
CA LEU A 24 -34.78 15.55 9.64
C LEU A 24 -33.99 16.66 10.34
N ARG A 25 -34.64 17.76 10.72
CA ARG A 25 -33.97 18.89 11.40
C ARG A 25 -33.23 18.48 12.67
N ASP A 26 -33.75 17.48 13.38
CA ASP A 26 -33.17 16.96 14.63
C ASP A 26 -32.24 15.75 14.39
N HIS A 27 -31.98 15.40 13.13
CA HIS A 27 -31.12 14.31 12.68
C HIS A 27 -30.23 14.81 11.52
N SER A 28 -29.38 15.82 11.80
CA SER A 28 -28.58 16.53 10.80
C SER A 28 -27.74 15.61 9.93
N ASP A 29 -27.09 14.62 10.54
CA ASP A 29 -26.12 13.77 9.86
C ASP A 29 -26.83 12.91 8.79
N LEU A 30 -27.94 12.26 9.17
CA LEU A 30 -28.79 11.52 8.23
C LEU A 30 -29.42 12.44 7.16
N ALA A 31 -29.76 13.68 7.53
CA ALA A 31 -30.28 14.66 6.57
C ALA A 31 -29.23 15.02 5.52
N ASP A 32 -27.99 15.23 5.94
CA ASP A 32 -26.88 15.59 5.07
C ASP A 32 -26.51 14.42 4.15
N THR A 33 -26.39 13.19 4.68
CA THR A 33 -26.18 11.97 3.88
C THR A 33 -27.28 11.78 2.82
N ILE A 34 -28.55 11.91 3.21
CA ILE A 34 -29.66 11.79 2.26
C ILE A 34 -29.62 12.91 1.20
N LEU A 35 -29.17 14.12 1.55
CA LEU A 35 -29.12 15.26 0.64
C LEU A 35 -27.92 15.23 -0.32
N GLU A 36 -26.80 14.67 0.10
CA GLU A 36 -25.63 14.40 -0.74
C GLU A 36 -25.99 13.50 -1.92
N ASN A 37 -26.90 12.55 -1.69
CA ASN A 37 -27.44 11.64 -2.70
C ASN A 37 -28.41 12.30 -3.71
N PHE A 38 -28.57 13.63 -3.72
CA PHE A 38 -29.37 14.32 -4.73
C PHE A 38 -28.53 15.14 -5.71
N ASP A 39 -28.52 14.76 -6.98
CA ASP A 39 -27.95 15.55 -8.08
C ASP A 39 -28.89 16.71 -8.52
N GLU A 40 -28.57 17.41 -9.63
CA GLU A 40 -29.39 18.47 -10.23
C GLU A 40 -30.73 17.94 -10.75
N ASP A 41 -30.75 16.73 -11.32
CA ASP A 41 -31.92 16.11 -11.97
C ASP A 41 -32.25 14.69 -11.48
N SER A 42 -31.38 14.04 -10.71
CA SER A 42 -31.54 12.66 -10.23
C SER A 42 -31.38 12.55 -8.70
N MET A 43 -31.60 11.34 -8.18
CA MET A 43 -31.44 11.03 -6.77
C MET A 43 -30.96 9.60 -6.63
N ASP A 44 -29.80 9.41 -6.01
CA ASP A 44 -29.14 8.13 -5.79
C ASP A 44 -29.30 7.65 -4.36
N LEU A 45 -30.51 7.21 -4.03
CA LEU A 45 -30.79 6.57 -2.75
C LEU A 45 -30.57 5.06 -2.82
N TYR A 46 -29.82 4.52 -1.85
CA TYR A 46 -29.70 3.11 -1.60
C TYR A 46 -30.73 2.66 -0.54
N SER A 47 -30.95 1.34 -0.46
CA SER A 47 -31.83 0.77 0.54
C SER A 47 -31.37 1.04 1.98
N GLY A 48 -30.07 1.32 2.18
CA GLY A 48 -29.47 1.63 3.49
C GLY A 48 -30.08 2.88 4.13
N GLU A 49 -29.98 4.04 3.47
CA GLU A 49 -30.45 5.32 4.02
C GLU A 49 -31.98 5.34 4.18
N ILE A 50 -32.70 4.65 3.28
CA ILE A 50 -34.15 4.49 3.39
C ILE A 50 -34.53 3.63 4.60
N ASN A 51 -33.77 2.57 4.88
CA ASN A 51 -34.01 1.70 6.04
C ASN A 51 -33.71 2.45 7.35
N GLU A 52 -32.62 3.21 7.41
CA GLU A 52 -32.31 4.06 8.56
C GLU A 52 -33.42 5.10 8.82
N LEU A 53 -33.89 5.76 7.76
CA LEU A 53 -35.00 6.72 7.85
C LEU A 53 -36.30 6.03 8.29
N ALA A 54 -36.58 4.82 7.82
CA ALA A 54 -37.75 4.05 8.21
C ALA A 54 -37.71 3.64 9.70
N ARG A 55 -36.52 3.34 10.24
CA ARG A 55 -36.30 2.98 11.65
C ARG A 55 -36.54 4.13 12.62
N LEU A 56 -36.47 5.39 12.18
CA LEU A 56 -36.88 6.56 12.99
C LEU A 56 -38.37 6.56 13.33
N GLY A 57 -39.18 5.74 12.63
CA GLY A 57 -40.53 5.39 13.02
C GLY A 57 -41.64 6.17 12.29
N PRO A 58 -42.90 6.00 12.72
CA PRO A 58 -44.09 6.47 12.01
C PRO A 58 -44.11 7.95 11.55
N PRO A 59 -43.54 8.92 12.31
CA PRO A 59 -43.50 10.31 11.86
C PRO A 59 -42.70 10.53 10.57
N PHE A 60 -41.74 9.65 10.26
CA PHE A 60 -40.82 9.77 9.13
C PHE A 60 -41.26 8.94 7.92
N TRP A 61 -42.15 7.95 8.10
CA TRP A 61 -42.65 7.10 7.00
C TRP A 61 -43.28 7.86 5.83
N PRO A 62 -44.00 9.00 5.99
CA PRO A 62 -44.48 9.78 4.86
C PRO A 62 -43.34 10.32 3.98
N LEU A 63 -42.19 10.67 4.57
CA LEU A 63 -40.99 11.08 3.83
C LEU A 63 -40.38 9.89 3.09
N VAL A 64 -40.23 8.74 3.76
CA VAL A 64 -39.75 7.49 3.15
C VAL A 64 -40.58 7.13 1.91
N LYS A 65 -41.91 7.11 2.03
CA LYS A 65 -42.82 6.83 0.90
C LYS A 65 -42.61 7.79 -0.27
N SER A 66 -42.35 9.06 0.02
CA SER A 66 -42.19 10.09 -1.01
C SER A 66 -40.83 10.00 -1.71
N LEU A 67 -39.77 9.68 -0.98
CA LEU A 67 -38.44 9.43 -1.55
C LEU A 67 -38.47 8.20 -2.46
N VAL A 68 -39.06 7.10 -1.99
CA VAL A 68 -39.15 5.85 -2.77
C VAL A 68 -39.98 6.05 -4.03
N LEU A 69 -41.18 6.66 -3.93
CA LEU A 69 -42.01 6.92 -5.12
C LEU A 69 -41.31 7.82 -6.12
N PHE A 70 -40.56 8.83 -5.65
CA PHE A 70 -39.77 9.68 -6.54
C PHE A 70 -38.65 8.90 -7.23
N LYS A 71 -37.87 8.08 -6.49
CA LYS A 71 -36.83 7.21 -7.06
C LYS A 71 -37.40 6.24 -8.11
N MET A 72 -38.60 5.72 -7.88
CA MET A 72 -39.28 4.83 -8.83
C MET A 72 -39.67 5.54 -10.14
N GLU A 73 -40.03 6.82 -10.07
CA GLU A 73 -40.35 7.65 -11.24
C GLU A 73 -39.11 8.18 -11.96
N SER A 74 -37.97 8.34 -11.26
CA SER A 74 -36.84 9.13 -11.75
C SER A 74 -35.71 8.36 -12.44
N ILE A 75 -35.66 7.02 -12.42
CA ILE A 75 -34.53 6.26 -12.98
C ILE A 75 -35.00 4.95 -13.68
N ASP A 76 -34.47 4.74 -14.89
CA ASP A 76 -34.64 3.54 -15.74
C ASP A 76 -33.71 2.37 -15.33
N GLU A 77 -32.69 2.62 -14.50
CA GLU A 77 -31.63 1.68 -14.11
C GLU A 77 -31.50 1.58 -12.57
N LEU A 78 -32.53 1.08 -11.89
CA LEU A 78 -32.37 0.60 -10.52
C LEU A 78 -31.93 -0.86 -10.59
N ASP A 79 -30.81 -1.20 -9.97
CA ASP A 79 -30.45 -2.59 -9.77
C ASP A 79 -31.54 -3.32 -8.97
N THR A 80 -31.85 -4.54 -9.39
CA THR A 80 -32.92 -5.38 -8.84
C THR A 80 -32.72 -5.64 -7.36
N GLU A 81 -31.48 -5.78 -6.90
CA GLU A 81 -31.17 -5.97 -5.47
C GLU A 81 -31.62 -4.76 -4.63
N ASN A 82 -31.32 -3.54 -5.08
CA ASN A 82 -31.73 -2.31 -4.40
C ASN A 82 -33.27 -2.18 -4.39
N ILE A 83 -33.96 -2.52 -5.50
CA ILE A 83 -35.43 -2.50 -5.54
C ILE A 83 -36.03 -3.51 -4.53
N CYS A 84 -35.45 -4.70 -4.43
CA CYS A 84 -35.89 -5.72 -3.47
C CYS A 84 -35.64 -5.29 -2.02
N GLY A 85 -34.48 -4.68 -1.73
CA GLY A 85 -34.17 -4.07 -0.44
C GLY A 85 -35.19 -3.00 -0.05
N LEU A 86 -35.58 -2.13 -1.00
CA LEU A 86 -36.64 -1.15 -0.78
C LEU A 86 -38.00 -1.82 -0.53
N ALA A 87 -38.35 -2.88 -1.28
CA ALA A 87 -39.60 -3.61 -1.09
C ALA A 87 -39.71 -4.23 0.31
N ALA A 88 -38.60 -4.69 0.89
CA ALA A 88 -38.55 -5.24 2.23
C ALA A 88 -38.94 -4.20 3.32
N VAL A 89 -38.58 -2.92 3.12
CA VAL A 89 -38.95 -1.82 4.03
C VAL A 89 -40.47 -1.61 4.12
N PHE A 90 -41.20 -1.91 3.04
CA PHE A 90 -42.67 -1.79 2.98
C PHE A 90 -43.42 -3.07 3.33
N SER A 91 -42.72 -4.11 3.78
CA SER A 91 -43.32 -5.36 4.23
C SER A 91 -44.15 -5.18 5.52
N PRO A 92 -44.99 -6.17 5.90
CA PRO A 92 -45.79 -6.10 7.14
C PRO A 92 -44.98 -5.94 8.43
N GLY A 93 -43.67 -6.20 8.41
CA GLY A 93 -42.76 -5.97 9.53
C GLY A 93 -42.12 -4.58 9.58
N GLY A 94 -42.35 -3.75 8.56
CA GLY A 94 -41.81 -2.40 8.41
C GLY A 94 -42.90 -1.33 8.35
N ILE A 95 -42.96 -0.56 7.26
CA ILE A 95 -43.93 0.52 7.05
C ILE A 95 -45.36 -0.02 6.79
N ASP A 96 -45.50 -1.30 6.43
CA ASP A 96 -46.75 -1.96 6.06
C ASP A 96 -47.55 -1.17 5.00
N ASP A 97 -46.97 -1.06 3.80
CA ASP A 97 -47.62 -0.44 2.64
C ASP A 97 -47.65 -1.42 1.46
N PRO A 98 -48.69 -2.28 1.37
CA PRO A 98 -48.75 -3.33 0.36
C PRO A 98 -48.88 -2.78 -1.07
N ILE A 99 -49.27 -1.51 -1.26
CA ILE A 99 -49.39 -0.91 -2.59
C ILE A 99 -48.00 -0.55 -3.11
N ILE A 100 -47.20 0.16 -2.32
CA ILE A 100 -45.83 0.53 -2.69
C ILE A 100 -44.96 -0.73 -2.80
N GLN A 101 -45.11 -1.66 -1.86
CA GLN A 101 -44.40 -2.94 -1.90
C GLN A 101 -44.68 -3.68 -3.21
N LYS A 102 -45.95 -3.76 -3.63
CA LYS A 102 -46.33 -4.42 -4.87
C LYS A 102 -45.73 -3.73 -6.12
N LEU A 103 -45.77 -2.40 -6.17
CA LEU A 103 -45.20 -1.65 -7.31
C LEU A 103 -43.68 -1.85 -7.41
N LEU A 104 -42.97 -1.90 -6.29
CA LEU A 104 -41.54 -2.18 -6.26
C LEU A 104 -41.23 -3.60 -6.76
N LEU A 105 -41.99 -4.59 -6.30
CA LEU A 105 -41.82 -5.98 -6.74
C LEU A 105 -42.15 -6.17 -8.23
N GLU A 106 -43.16 -5.49 -8.77
CA GLU A 106 -43.46 -5.49 -10.21
C GLU A 106 -42.30 -4.90 -11.01
N LYS A 107 -41.73 -3.76 -10.58
CA LYS A 107 -40.57 -3.15 -11.24
C LYS A 107 -39.32 -4.02 -11.14
N ALA A 108 -39.05 -4.62 -9.98
CA ALA A 108 -37.95 -5.57 -9.80
C ALA A 108 -38.08 -6.79 -10.71
N TYR A 109 -39.31 -7.30 -10.90
CA TYR A 109 -39.55 -8.46 -11.79
C TYR A 109 -39.21 -8.15 -13.26
N ASP A 110 -39.48 -6.93 -13.71
CA ASP A 110 -39.20 -6.49 -15.08
C ASP A 110 -37.70 -6.21 -15.32
N SER A 111 -36.95 -5.87 -14.27
CA SER A 111 -35.53 -5.52 -14.32
C SER A 111 -34.57 -6.67 -13.99
N ALA A 112 -35.05 -7.79 -13.44
CA ALA A 112 -34.20 -8.89 -12.99
C ALA A 112 -33.55 -9.66 -14.14
N ASP A 113 -32.22 -9.63 -14.20
CA ASP A 113 -31.39 -10.39 -15.15
C ASP A 113 -30.22 -11.16 -14.51
N SER A 114 -30.01 -10.97 -13.19
CA SER A 114 -28.91 -11.56 -12.43
C SER A 114 -29.38 -12.55 -11.36
N THR A 115 -28.49 -13.44 -10.92
CA THR A 115 -28.73 -14.37 -9.80
C THR A 115 -29.19 -13.62 -8.55
N GLY A 116 -28.45 -12.58 -8.13
CA GLY A 116 -28.80 -11.75 -6.97
C GLY A 116 -30.18 -11.11 -7.09
N GLY A 117 -30.51 -10.57 -8.27
CA GLY A 117 -31.83 -10.00 -8.54
C GLY A 117 -32.97 -10.99 -8.38
N PHE A 118 -32.83 -12.20 -8.92
CA PHE A 118 -33.84 -13.25 -8.77
C PHE A 118 -33.97 -13.77 -7.33
N LEU A 119 -32.86 -13.88 -6.59
CA LEU A 119 -32.88 -14.26 -5.17
C LEU A 119 -33.58 -13.19 -4.32
N GLY A 120 -33.26 -11.90 -4.53
CA GLY A 120 -33.92 -10.80 -3.84
C GLY A 120 -35.44 -10.76 -4.07
N LEU A 121 -35.89 -11.07 -5.28
CA LEU A 121 -37.31 -11.23 -5.59
C LEU A 121 -37.95 -12.41 -4.85
N ALA A 122 -37.25 -13.55 -4.80
CA ALA A 122 -37.74 -14.75 -4.11
C ALA A 122 -37.87 -14.52 -2.60
N ASP A 123 -37.04 -13.66 -2.02
CA ASP A 123 -37.04 -13.32 -0.61
C ASP A 123 -38.32 -12.60 -0.16
N GLY A 124 -38.92 -11.81 -1.05
CA GLY A 124 -40.19 -11.10 -0.84
C GLY A 124 -41.44 -11.98 -0.95
N LEU A 125 -41.29 -13.25 -1.34
CA LEU A 125 -42.40 -14.19 -1.52
C LEU A 125 -42.50 -15.18 -0.34
N ALA A 126 -43.65 -15.85 -0.25
CA ALA A 126 -43.82 -16.93 0.71
C ALA A 126 -42.87 -18.09 0.37
N VAL A 127 -42.11 -18.55 1.36
CA VAL A 127 -41.14 -19.64 1.23
C VAL A 127 -41.83 -20.89 0.67
N GLY A 128 -41.31 -21.42 -0.44
CA GLY A 128 -41.82 -22.63 -1.09
C GLY A 128 -43.06 -22.41 -1.96
N SER A 129 -43.50 -21.16 -2.18
CA SER A 129 -44.52 -20.84 -3.19
C SER A 129 -44.04 -21.17 -4.61
N ASP A 130 -44.96 -21.53 -5.51
CA ASP A 130 -44.62 -21.82 -6.90
C ASP A 130 -43.90 -20.65 -7.58
N GLU A 131 -44.29 -19.40 -7.26
CA GLU A 131 -43.60 -18.21 -7.76
C GLU A 131 -42.16 -18.09 -7.25
N SER A 132 -41.91 -18.37 -5.97
CA SER A 132 -40.55 -18.39 -5.42
C SER A 132 -39.69 -19.45 -6.10
N LYS A 133 -40.25 -20.63 -6.39
CA LYS A 133 -39.53 -21.71 -7.08
C LYS A 133 -39.15 -21.34 -8.51
N VAL A 134 -40.04 -20.67 -9.23
CA VAL A 134 -39.75 -20.17 -10.59
C VAL A 134 -38.61 -19.16 -10.57
N LEU A 135 -38.55 -18.29 -9.56
CA LEU A 135 -37.46 -17.33 -9.42
C LEU A 135 -36.13 -18.01 -9.09
N ILE A 136 -36.12 -19.04 -8.23
CA ILE A 136 -34.90 -19.83 -8.00
C ILE A 136 -34.41 -20.50 -9.29
N GLY A 137 -35.29 -21.09 -10.10
CA GLY A 137 -34.91 -21.66 -11.40
C GLY A 137 -34.29 -20.63 -12.36
N LYS A 138 -34.84 -19.40 -12.38
CA LYS A 138 -34.23 -18.29 -13.12
C LYS A 138 -32.87 -17.89 -12.57
N ALA A 139 -32.70 -17.87 -11.24
CA ALA A 139 -31.41 -17.62 -10.60
C ALA A 139 -30.36 -18.66 -11.02
N ILE A 140 -30.71 -19.95 -11.01
CA ILE A 140 -29.82 -21.04 -11.46
C ILE A 140 -29.39 -20.82 -12.91
N SER A 141 -30.34 -20.45 -13.78
CA SER A 141 -30.06 -20.19 -15.19
C SER A 141 -29.17 -18.95 -15.42
N ALA A 142 -29.21 -17.98 -14.50
CA ALA A 142 -28.44 -16.74 -14.57
C ALA A 142 -27.07 -16.83 -13.89
N ALA A 143 -26.77 -17.94 -13.21
CA ALA A 143 -25.50 -18.14 -12.52
C ALA A 143 -24.30 -18.02 -13.48
N GLN A 144 -23.31 -17.24 -13.07
CA GLN A 144 -22.06 -17.01 -13.81
C GLN A 144 -20.84 -17.60 -13.09
N HIS A 145 -20.95 -17.86 -11.79
CA HIS A 145 -19.86 -18.40 -10.96
C HIS A 145 -20.34 -19.47 -9.98
N TRP A 146 -19.43 -20.28 -9.43
CA TRP A 146 -19.77 -21.25 -8.36
C TRP A 146 -20.41 -20.59 -7.14
N TYR A 147 -19.94 -19.39 -6.80
CA TYR A 147 -20.47 -18.58 -5.71
C TYR A 147 -21.97 -18.28 -5.86
N ASP A 148 -22.45 -18.07 -7.11
CA ASP A 148 -23.88 -17.84 -7.37
C ASP A 148 -24.72 -19.06 -7.01
N LEU A 149 -24.25 -20.26 -7.40
CA LEU A 149 -24.92 -21.52 -7.09
C LEU A 149 -24.90 -21.82 -5.59
N GLU A 150 -23.83 -21.46 -4.89
CA GLU A 150 -23.78 -21.54 -3.43
C GLU A 150 -24.78 -20.61 -2.75
N ASN A 151 -24.91 -19.38 -3.23
CA ASN A 151 -25.90 -18.43 -2.71
C ASN A 151 -27.32 -18.92 -2.95
N ILE A 152 -27.57 -19.57 -4.10
CA ILE A 152 -28.85 -20.22 -4.39
C ILE A 152 -29.12 -21.34 -3.37
N LEU A 153 -28.15 -22.22 -3.09
CA LEU A 153 -28.30 -23.28 -2.08
C LEU A 153 -28.56 -22.75 -0.67
N ASP A 154 -28.01 -21.58 -0.34
CA ASP A 154 -28.23 -20.95 0.94
C ASP A 154 -29.58 -20.27 1.09
N HIS A 155 -30.19 -19.91 -0.04
CA HIS A 155 -31.45 -19.20 -0.04
C HIS A 155 -32.59 -20.05 0.55
N LYS A 156 -33.39 -19.45 1.43
CA LYS A 156 -34.47 -20.11 2.19
C LYS A 156 -35.54 -20.79 1.34
N ALA A 157 -35.73 -20.32 0.10
CA ALA A 157 -36.70 -20.87 -0.85
C ALA A 157 -36.13 -22.02 -1.70
N CYS A 158 -34.82 -22.26 -1.64
CA CYS A 158 -34.20 -23.41 -2.28
C CYS A 158 -34.48 -24.67 -1.47
N ASP A 159 -34.98 -25.72 -2.12
CA ASP A 159 -35.24 -27.00 -1.49
C ASP A 159 -34.61 -28.15 -2.28
N LYS A 160 -34.59 -29.34 -1.68
CA LYS A 160 -33.95 -30.53 -2.26
C LYS A 160 -34.49 -30.90 -3.66
N SER A 161 -35.71 -30.50 -4.03
CA SER A 161 -36.27 -30.79 -5.36
C SER A 161 -35.61 -29.99 -6.48
N MET A 162 -34.88 -28.92 -6.14
CA MET A 162 -34.14 -28.08 -7.10
C MET A 162 -32.71 -28.57 -7.33
N TRP A 163 -32.24 -29.57 -6.57
CA TRP A 163 -30.89 -30.08 -6.70
C TRP A 163 -30.58 -30.57 -8.11
N ASP A 164 -31.51 -31.27 -8.77
CA ASP A 164 -31.29 -31.80 -10.13
C ASP A 164 -30.99 -30.68 -11.15
N GLU A 165 -31.55 -29.49 -10.97
CA GLU A 165 -31.32 -28.33 -11.85
C GLU A 165 -29.97 -27.66 -11.56
N ILE A 166 -29.61 -27.56 -10.28
CA ILE A 166 -28.29 -27.09 -9.83
C ILE A 166 -27.20 -28.06 -10.31
N GLU A 167 -27.42 -29.37 -10.15
CA GLU A 167 -26.53 -30.43 -10.58
C GLU A 167 -26.35 -30.42 -12.11
N SER A 168 -27.43 -30.22 -12.88
CA SER A 168 -27.31 -30.09 -14.34
C SER A 168 -26.44 -28.89 -14.73
N THR A 169 -26.52 -27.79 -13.99
CA THR A 169 -25.67 -26.60 -14.22
C THR A 169 -24.23 -26.88 -13.82
N TYR A 170 -24.03 -27.54 -12.68
CA TYR A 170 -22.73 -28.03 -12.21
C TYR A 170 -22.04 -28.89 -13.27
N GLU A 171 -22.73 -29.89 -13.81
CA GLU A 171 -22.18 -30.80 -14.82
C GLU A 171 -21.76 -30.07 -16.11
N ALA A 172 -22.56 -29.09 -16.52
CA ALA A 172 -22.27 -28.30 -17.72
C ALA A 172 -21.06 -27.37 -17.54
N ARG A 173 -20.77 -26.95 -16.31
CA ARG A 173 -19.78 -25.89 -15.98
C ARG A 173 -18.56 -26.38 -15.21
N ILE A 174 -18.48 -27.65 -14.81
CA ILE A 174 -17.39 -28.20 -13.99
C ILE A 174 -15.98 -27.98 -14.58
N LYS A 175 -15.88 -27.79 -15.91
CA LYS A 175 -14.63 -27.54 -16.66
C LYS A 175 -14.49 -26.10 -17.18
N ASP A 176 -15.40 -25.20 -16.80
CA ASP A 176 -15.42 -23.82 -17.27
C ASP A 176 -14.55 -22.95 -16.34
N GLU A 177 -13.37 -22.57 -16.82
CA GLU A 177 -12.42 -21.73 -16.05
C GLU A 177 -13.02 -20.37 -15.69
N GLY A 178 -13.90 -19.81 -16.53
CA GLY A 178 -14.57 -18.54 -16.22
C GLY A 178 -15.54 -18.66 -15.05
N PHE A 179 -16.14 -19.85 -14.87
CA PHE A 179 -17.05 -20.13 -13.78
C PHE A 179 -16.32 -20.36 -12.43
N ALA A 180 -15.02 -20.70 -12.49
CA ALA A 180 -14.15 -21.00 -11.36
C ALA A 180 -13.45 -19.79 -10.71
N GLN A 181 -13.82 -18.56 -11.08
CA GLN A 181 -13.11 -17.35 -10.63
C GLN A 181 -13.33 -16.99 -9.15
N ILE A 182 -14.53 -17.19 -8.60
CA ILE A 182 -14.95 -16.64 -7.29
C ILE A 182 -15.30 -17.74 -6.27
N SER A 183 -15.21 -19.02 -6.64
CA SER A 183 -15.37 -20.19 -5.77
C SER A 183 -14.96 -21.46 -6.53
N ASN A 184 -14.99 -22.63 -5.90
CA ASN A 184 -14.69 -23.92 -6.52
C ASN A 184 -15.95 -24.84 -6.53
N PRO A 185 -16.00 -25.84 -7.45
CA PRO A 185 -17.11 -26.78 -7.54
C PRO A 185 -17.29 -27.64 -6.28
N LEU A 186 -16.24 -27.80 -5.47
CA LEU A 186 -16.31 -28.59 -4.25
C LEU A 186 -17.09 -27.87 -3.13
N ASP A 187 -16.98 -26.55 -3.02
CA ASP A 187 -17.73 -25.76 -2.03
C ASP A 187 -19.24 -25.91 -2.25
N LEU A 188 -19.68 -25.96 -3.51
CA LEU A 188 -21.07 -26.28 -3.85
C LEU A 188 -21.49 -27.67 -3.36
N LEU A 189 -20.67 -28.70 -3.62
CA LEU A 189 -20.95 -30.07 -3.19
C LEU A 189 -20.97 -30.21 -1.66
N LYS A 190 -20.04 -29.54 -0.97
CA LYS A 190 -19.98 -29.47 0.49
C LYS A 190 -21.26 -28.85 1.03
N LYS A 191 -21.65 -27.69 0.51
CA LYS A 191 -22.87 -26.98 0.94
C LYS A 191 -24.14 -27.79 0.64
N ALA A 192 -24.22 -28.45 -0.51
CA ALA A 192 -25.32 -29.34 -0.83
C ALA A 192 -25.42 -30.51 0.16
N PHE A 193 -24.28 -31.04 0.59
CA PHE A 193 -24.22 -32.09 1.61
C PHE A 193 -24.67 -31.58 2.98
N GLU A 194 -24.16 -30.43 3.42
CA GLU A 194 -24.55 -29.78 4.69
C GLU A 194 -26.05 -29.48 4.76
N LYS A 195 -26.65 -29.07 3.64
CA LYS A 195 -28.10 -28.85 3.51
C LYS A 195 -28.92 -30.14 3.38
N ASN A 196 -28.28 -31.32 3.39
CA ASN A 196 -28.89 -32.65 3.16
C ASN A 196 -29.55 -32.81 1.78
N PHE A 197 -29.12 -32.03 0.78
CA PHE A 197 -29.63 -32.16 -0.59
C PHE A 197 -29.03 -33.41 -1.24
N VAL A 198 -27.76 -33.67 -0.99
CA VAL A 198 -27.08 -34.90 -1.37
C VAL A 198 -26.72 -35.76 -0.16
N ASP A 199 -26.52 -37.05 -0.39
CA ASP A 199 -26.06 -37.97 0.66
C ASP A 199 -24.56 -38.23 0.58
N GLN A 200 -24.05 -38.97 1.58
CA GLN A 200 -22.63 -39.31 1.70
C GLN A 200 -22.10 -40.10 0.50
N ARG A 201 -22.91 -41.02 -0.04
CA ARG A 201 -22.48 -41.87 -1.16
C ARG A 201 -22.36 -41.05 -2.43
N TYR A 202 -23.28 -40.10 -2.62
CA TYR A 202 -23.25 -39.17 -3.72
C TYR A 202 -22.01 -38.28 -3.65
N LEU A 203 -21.71 -37.68 -2.48
CA LEU A 203 -20.50 -36.86 -2.32
C LEU A 203 -19.22 -37.66 -2.66
N ILE A 204 -19.06 -38.86 -2.11
CA ILE A 204 -17.91 -39.74 -2.41
C ILE A 204 -17.82 -40.07 -3.90
N PHE A 205 -18.96 -40.36 -4.52
CA PHE A 205 -19.01 -40.64 -5.97
C PHE A 205 -18.49 -39.45 -6.77
N ARG A 206 -18.94 -38.22 -6.47
CA ARG A 206 -18.48 -36.99 -7.15
C ARG A 206 -17.01 -36.71 -6.92
N LEU A 207 -16.52 -36.90 -5.69
CA LEU A 207 -15.09 -36.75 -5.37
C LEU A 207 -14.23 -37.74 -6.15
N LYS A 208 -14.70 -38.97 -6.38
CA LYS A 208 -14.00 -39.94 -7.24
C LYS A 208 -13.99 -39.52 -8.71
N GLU A 209 -15.09 -38.99 -9.21
CA GLU A 209 -15.13 -38.48 -10.59
C GLU A 209 -14.16 -37.32 -10.80
N LEU A 210 -14.14 -36.36 -9.88
CA LEU A 210 -13.19 -35.23 -9.88
C LEU A 210 -11.73 -35.69 -9.82
N LEU A 211 -11.43 -36.77 -9.10
CA LEU A 211 -10.08 -37.33 -9.04
C LEU A 211 -9.64 -37.87 -10.41
N THR A 212 -10.58 -38.41 -11.18
CA THR A 212 -10.31 -39.04 -12.49
C THR A 212 -10.42 -38.09 -13.68
N SER A 213 -10.98 -36.90 -13.50
CA SER A 213 -11.10 -35.94 -14.58
C SER A 213 -9.79 -35.16 -14.77
N ASP A 214 -9.48 -34.84 -16.03
CA ASP A 214 -8.46 -33.85 -16.40
C ASP A 214 -8.99 -32.44 -16.13
N ASN A 215 -9.48 -32.19 -14.90
CA ASN A 215 -10.13 -30.93 -14.58
C ASN A 215 -9.10 -29.81 -14.45
N ALA A 216 -9.52 -28.57 -14.73
CA ALA A 216 -8.68 -27.37 -14.62
C ALA A 216 -8.29 -27.04 -13.16
N GLN A 217 -9.00 -27.60 -12.17
CA GLN A 217 -8.76 -27.36 -10.75
C GLN A 217 -7.52 -28.12 -10.27
N SER A 218 -6.63 -27.45 -9.53
CA SER A 218 -5.47 -28.11 -8.90
C SER A 218 -5.94 -29.18 -7.92
N TYR A 219 -5.35 -30.38 -7.98
CA TYR A 219 -5.59 -31.42 -6.98
C TYR A 219 -5.27 -30.94 -5.55
N LEU A 220 -4.38 -29.96 -5.42
CA LEU A 220 -4.02 -29.33 -4.15
C LEU A 220 -5.18 -28.52 -3.57
N ASP A 221 -5.90 -27.74 -4.39
CA ASP A 221 -7.04 -26.94 -3.95
C ASP A 221 -8.18 -27.83 -3.45
N ILE A 222 -8.45 -28.92 -4.17
CA ILE A 222 -9.44 -29.91 -3.76
C ILE A 222 -9.02 -30.54 -2.42
N TYR A 223 -7.73 -30.87 -2.24
CA TYR A 223 -7.23 -31.38 -0.96
C TYR A 223 -7.44 -30.36 0.17
N LYS A 224 -7.06 -29.09 -0.04
CA LYS A 224 -7.21 -27.99 0.93
C LYS A 224 -8.68 -27.88 1.41
N SER A 225 -9.63 -27.86 0.47
CA SER A 225 -11.06 -27.78 0.78
C SER A 225 -11.61 -29.04 1.46
N LEU A 226 -11.09 -30.23 1.14
CA LEU A 226 -11.51 -31.49 1.76
C LEU A 226 -10.89 -31.75 3.14
N LYS A 227 -9.72 -31.18 3.46
CA LYS A 227 -8.99 -31.50 4.70
C LYS A 227 -9.82 -31.24 5.95
N TYR A 228 -10.67 -30.22 5.93
CA TYR A 228 -11.49 -29.81 7.07
C TYR A 228 -12.84 -30.54 7.15
N LEU A 229 -13.30 -31.14 6.05
CA LEU A 229 -14.56 -31.91 6.03
C LEU A 229 -14.61 -33.00 7.13
N PRO A 230 -13.58 -33.86 7.31
CA PRO A 230 -13.59 -34.93 8.30
C PRO A 230 -13.80 -34.49 9.75
N ALA A 231 -13.41 -33.26 10.11
CA ALA A 231 -13.55 -32.75 11.48
C ALA A 231 -15.00 -32.37 11.83
N ASP A 232 -15.80 -32.01 10.82
CA ASP A 232 -17.20 -31.58 10.97
C ASP A 232 -18.20 -32.75 11.01
N PHE A 233 -17.75 -33.99 10.76
CA PHE A 233 -18.62 -35.16 10.72
C PHE A 233 -18.60 -35.96 12.02
N ASP A 234 -19.79 -36.06 12.65
CA ASP A 234 -20.06 -36.84 13.87
C ASP A 234 -19.53 -38.29 13.68
N GLU A 235 -18.73 -38.78 14.63
CA GLU A 235 -17.97 -40.07 14.62
C GLU A 235 -18.82 -41.35 14.38
N LYS A 236 -20.13 -41.22 14.13
CA LYS A 236 -21.08 -42.32 14.05
C LYS A 236 -21.06 -43.10 12.74
N ASP A 237 -20.47 -42.57 11.66
CA ASP A 237 -20.37 -43.27 10.36
C ASP A 237 -18.91 -43.52 9.94
N SER A 238 -18.23 -44.37 10.72
CA SER A 238 -16.81 -44.75 10.52
C SER A 238 -16.44 -45.13 9.08
N HIS A 239 -17.35 -45.76 8.33
CA HIS A 239 -17.09 -46.16 6.95
C HIS A 239 -16.93 -44.96 5.99
N PHE A 240 -17.75 -43.92 6.14
CA PHE A 240 -17.65 -42.71 5.31
C PHE A 240 -16.36 -41.94 5.62
N ALA A 241 -16.02 -41.81 6.90
CA ALA A 241 -14.77 -41.19 7.33
C ALA A 241 -13.53 -41.92 6.78
N ASP A 242 -13.54 -43.25 6.80
CA ASP A 242 -12.45 -44.06 6.24
C ASP A 242 -12.34 -43.93 4.72
N GLU A 243 -13.46 -43.92 4.01
CA GLU A 243 -13.48 -43.75 2.55
C GLU A 243 -13.03 -42.34 2.12
N LEU A 244 -13.41 -41.30 2.88
CA LEU A 244 -12.94 -39.93 2.65
C LEU A 244 -11.44 -39.78 2.93
N ARG A 245 -10.91 -40.44 3.98
CA ARG A 245 -9.46 -40.46 4.28
C ARG A 245 -8.67 -41.11 3.14
N LEU A 246 -9.18 -42.19 2.56
CA LEU A 246 -8.54 -42.83 1.39
C LEU A 246 -8.51 -41.86 0.20
N LEU A 247 -9.62 -41.17 -0.09
CA LEU A 247 -9.67 -40.17 -1.16
C LEU A 247 -8.72 -39.01 -0.91
N LEU A 248 -8.67 -38.47 0.32
CA LEU A 248 -7.71 -37.43 0.70
C LEU A 248 -6.27 -37.86 0.43
N SER A 249 -5.92 -39.11 0.76
CA SER A 249 -4.59 -39.66 0.48
C SER A 249 -4.30 -39.77 -1.03
N GLU A 250 -5.30 -40.12 -1.83
CA GLU A 250 -5.18 -40.17 -3.30
C GLU A 250 -5.02 -38.76 -3.90
N TYR A 251 -5.81 -37.78 -3.46
CA TYR A 251 -5.68 -36.38 -3.87
C TYR A 251 -4.30 -35.81 -3.51
N PHE A 252 -3.83 -36.06 -2.30
CA PHE A 252 -2.48 -35.66 -1.87
C PHE A 252 -1.40 -36.24 -2.79
N SER A 253 -1.50 -37.54 -3.09
CA SER A 253 -0.54 -38.22 -3.96
C SER A 253 -0.55 -37.67 -5.38
N LYS A 254 -1.73 -37.34 -5.91
CA LYS A 254 -1.87 -36.72 -7.23
C LYS A 254 -1.38 -35.27 -7.26
N ALA A 255 -1.67 -34.48 -6.23
CA ALA A 255 -1.17 -33.11 -6.10
C ALA A 255 0.37 -33.09 -6.06
N LYS A 256 0.98 -33.96 -5.25
CA LYS A 256 2.44 -34.14 -5.21
C LYS A 256 3.02 -34.52 -6.59
N ALA A 257 2.35 -35.40 -7.33
CA ALA A 257 2.80 -35.85 -8.64
C ALA A 257 2.56 -34.83 -9.76
N ALA A 258 1.58 -33.93 -9.60
CA ALA A 258 1.25 -32.87 -10.55
C ALA A 258 2.20 -31.68 -10.44
N ALA A 259 2.74 -31.41 -9.24
CA ALA A 259 3.74 -30.36 -9.02
C ALA A 259 5.05 -30.68 -9.75
N THR A 260 5.21 -30.09 -10.93
CA THR A 260 6.34 -30.37 -11.83
C THR A 260 7.14 -29.13 -12.20
N SER A 261 6.52 -27.95 -12.16
CA SER A 261 7.21 -26.67 -12.32
C SER A 261 7.83 -26.19 -11.01
N ASP A 262 8.82 -25.30 -11.10
CA ASP A 262 9.48 -24.70 -9.92
C ASP A 262 8.46 -24.02 -8.99
N GLU A 263 7.47 -23.34 -9.57
CA GLU A 263 6.41 -22.63 -8.85
C GLU A 263 5.47 -23.60 -8.10
N GLU A 264 4.95 -24.63 -8.78
CA GLU A 264 4.09 -25.64 -8.16
C GLU A 264 4.81 -26.44 -7.07
N ILE A 265 6.11 -26.72 -7.25
CA ILE A 265 6.93 -27.41 -6.24
C ILE A 265 7.06 -26.55 -4.98
N CYS A 266 7.33 -25.25 -5.15
CA CYS A 266 7.41 -24.31 -4.02
C CYS A 266 6.04 -24.12 -3.35
N GLU A 267 4.96 -24.01 -4.13
CA GLU A 267 3.59 -23.91 -3.59
C GLU A 267 3.21 -25.15 -2.78
N PHE A 268 3.49 -26.35 -3.30
CA PHE A 268 3.22 -27.59 -2.60
C PHE A 268 4.06 -27.70 -1.31
N TYR A 269 5.33 -27.28 -1.35
CA TYR A 269 6.17 -27.23 -0.15
C TYR A 269 5.63 -26.26 0.90
N GLY A 270 5.22 -25.05 0.50
CA GLY A 270 4.58 -24.07 1.38
C GLY A 270 3.33 -24.66 2.04
N PHE A 271 2.48 -25.32 1.25
CA PHE A 271 1.32 -26.03 1.76
C PHE A 271 1.66 -27.10 2.83
N LEU A 272 2.76 -27.85 2.68
CA LEU A 272 3.16 -28.85 3.67
C LEU A 272 3.55 -28.23 5.02
N ILE A 273 4.12 -27.03 5.01
CA ILE A 273 4.56 -26.32 6.21
C ILE A 273 3.42 -25.53 6.83
N ASP A 274 2.77 -24.68 6.04
CA ASP A 274 1.85 -23.67 6.55
C ASP A 274 0.45 -24.24 6.79
N ASP A 275 -0.04 -25.07 5.86
CA ASP A 275 -1.39 -25.64 5.97
C ASP A 275 -1.39 -27.00 6.66
N LEU A 276 -0.48 -27.91 6.29
CA LEU A 276 -0.43 -29.27 6.84
C LEU A 276 0.31 -29.35 8.18
N GLU A 277 1.23 -28.42 8.44
CA GLU A 277 2.12 -28.40 9.61
C GLU A 277 2.93 -29.71 9.78
N ASP A 278 3.14 -30.46 8.69
CA ASP A 278 3.85 -31.74 8.70
C ASP A 278 5.33 -31.53 8.33
N ASN A 279 6.11 -31.15 9.35
CA ASN A 279 7.53 -30.88 9.20
C ASN A 279 8.35 -32.08 8.69
N GLU A 280 7.95 -33.32 9.01
CA GLU A 280 8.66 -34.52 8.55
C GLU A 280 8.44 -34.73 7.05
N LEU A 281 7.19 -34.60 6.59
CA LEU A 281 6.84 -34.73 5.19
C LEU A 281 7.38 -33.58 4.35
N ALA A 282 7.31 -32.35 4.87
CA ALA A 282 7.91 -31.16 4.26
C ALA A 282 9.42 -31.34 4.11
N GLN A 283 10.12 -31.85 5.12
CA GLN A 283 11.56 -32.13 5.02
C GLN A 283 11.87 -33.20 3.99
N SER A 284 11.10 -34.30 3.95
CA SER A 284 11.29 -35.33 2.92
C SER A 284 11.04 -34.80 1.51
N TYR A 285 10.07 -33.89 1.33
CA TYR A 285 9.78 -33.27 0.03
C TYR A 285 10.86 -32.26 -0.36
N ARG A 286 11.38 -31.50 0.61
CA ARG A 286 12.54 -30.63 0.44
C ARG A 286 13.77 -31.41 0.02
N ASP A 287 14.06 -32.54 0.65
CA ASP A 287 15.22 -33.38 0.28
C ASP A 287 15.12 -33.91 -1.16
N GLU A 288 13.90 -34.16 -1.65
CA GLU A 288 13.62 -34.58 -3.04
C GLU A 288 13.81 -33.43 -4.05
N HIS A 289 13.45 -32.20 -3.67
CA HIS A 289 13.48 -31.00 -4.54
C HIS A 289 14.46 -29.91 -4.07
N ALA A 290 15.54 -30.31 -3.37
CA ALA A 290 16.40 -29.41 -2.61
C ALA A 290 16.91 -28.21 -3.40
N ILE A 291 17.32 -28.41 -4.66
CA ILE A 291 17.85 -27.34 -5.51
C ILE A 291 16.82 -26.22 -5.72
N ILE A 292 15.55 -26.57 -5.92
CA ILE A 292 14.48 -25.61 -6.23
C ILE A 292 14.04 -24.90 -4.95
N ILE A 293 13.73 -25.69 -3.91
CA ILE A 293 13.22 -25.17 -2.63
C ILE A 293 14.28 -24.36 -1.90
N ASP A 294 15.54 -24.82 -1.85
CA ASP A 294 16.60 -24.06 -1.15
C ASP A 294 16.89 -22.73 -1.86
N ARG A 295 16.85 -22.71 -3.20
CA ARG A 295 16.96 -21.45 -3.96
C ARG A 295 15.81 -20.51 -3.62
N HIS A 296 14.58 -21.00 -3.66
CA HIS A 296 13.39 -20.19 -3.36
C HIS A 296 13.40 -19.66 -1.91
N LEU A 297 13.79 -20.49 -0.94
CA LEU A 297 13.95 -20.07 0.45
C LEU A 297 15.08 -19.04 0.62
N SER A 298 16.17 -19.16 -0.15
CA SER A 298 17.23 -18.13 -0.19
C SER A 298 16.70 -16.81 -0.74
N GLU A 299 15.96 -16.85 -1.85
CA GLU A 299 15.34 -15.67 -2.46
C GLU A 299 14.35 -14.98 -1.50
N ILE A 300 13.50 -15.75 -0.80
CA ILE A 300 12.60 -15.22 0.24
C ILE A 300 13.39 -14.61 1.40
N ALA A 301 14.43 -15.29 1.87
CA ALA A 301 15.25 -14.81 2.98
C ALA A 301 16.01 -13.52 2.62
N GLU A 302 16.53 -13.43 1.39
CA GLU A 302 17.18 -12.24 0.85
C GLU A 302 16.19 -11.09 0.70
N ALA A 303 15.00 -11.35 0.16
CA ALA A 303 13.94 -10.35 0.06
C ALA A 303 13.46 -9.86 1.44
N ALA A 304 13.33 -10.77 2.41
CA ALA A 304 12.97 -10.42 3.79
C ALA A 304 14.06 -9.61 4.48
N ALA A 305 15.34 -9.96 4.29
CA ALA A 305 16.46 -9.19 4.80
C ALA A 305 16.51 -7.77 4.18
N CYS A 306 16.27 -7.67 2.86
CA CYS A 306 16.18 -6.38 2.18
C CYS A 306 15.00 -5.55 2.68
N ARG A 307 13.84 -6.16 2.94
CA ARG A 307 12.68 -5.47 3.50
C ARG A 307 12.97 -4.94 4.90
N LYS A 308 13.59 -5.77 5.75
CA LYS A 308 13.93 -5.41 7.13
C LYS A 308 14.91 -4.24 7.20
N ILE A 309 15.89 -4.16 6.30
CA ILE A 309 16.80 -3.01 6.31
C ILE A 309 16.08 -1.74 5.81
N ASN A 310 15.20 -1.82 4.81
CA ASN A 310 14.38 -0.67 4.40
C ASN A 310 13.53 -0.14 5.55
N GLU A 311 12.90 -1.05 6.31
CA GLU A 311 12.14 -0.71 7.51
C GLU A 311 13.03 -0.07 8.59
N THR A 312 14.25 -0.59 8.79
CA THR A 312 15.23 0.00 9.72
C THR A 312 15.63 1.41 9.29
N ILE A 313 15.82 1.65 7.99
CA ILE A 313 16.11 2.99 7.43
C ILE A 313 14.95 3.95 7.70
N CYS A 314 13.71 3.52 7.44
CA CYS A 314 12.51 4.28 7.75
C CYS A 314 12.38 4.60 9.25
N GLN A 315 12.71 3.64 10.14
CA GLN A 315 12.71 3.85 11.59
C GLN A 315 13.75 4.89 12.00
N CYS A 316 14.95 4.85 11.44
CA CYS A 316 15.98 5.88 11.67
C CYS A 316 15.49 7.26 11.21
N ALA A 317 14.82 7.31 10.05
CA ALA A 317 14.29 8.56 9.51
C ALA A 317 13.25 9.19 10.44
N LEU A 318 12.33 8.38 10.98
CA LEU A 318 11.35 8.86 11.92
C LEU A 318 11.99 9.33 13.24
N ILE A 319 12.99 8.61 13.77
CA ILE A 319 13.72 9.03 14.99
C ILE A 319 14.37 10.41 14.80
N ALA A 320 14.92 10.69 13.62
CA ALA A 320 15.54 11.98 13.33
C ALA A 320 14.52 13.14 13.30
N ALA A 321 13.29 12.87 12.87
CA ALA A 321 12.21 13.84 12.75
C ALA A 321 11.68 14.30 14.14
N VAL A 322 11.71 13.42 15.16
CA VAL A 322 11.27 13.76 16.55
C VAL A 322 12.19 14.75 17.29
N GLY A 323 13.14 15.37 16.59
CA GLY A 323 14.04 16.36 17.18
C GLY A 323 13.28 17.48 17.90
N ASP A 324 12.17 17.94 17.34
CA ASP A 324 11.36 19.05 17.83
C ASP A 324 10.73 18.81 19.22
N GLY A 325 10.41 17.56 19.58
CA GLY A 325 9.57 17.31 20.75
C GLY A 325 8.50 16.25 20.61
N SER A 326 7.98 16.04 19.40
CA SER A 326 6.73 15.31 19.18
C SER A 326 6.68 14.75 17.77
N ILE A 327 6.18 13.51 17.64
CA ILE A 327 5.90 12.94 16.33
C ILE A 327 4.61 13.56 15.79
N SER A 328 4.69 14.21 14.64
CA SER A 328 3.52 14.69 13.92
C SER A 328 2.90 13.57 13.08
N ASN A 329 1.59 13.67 12.81
CA ASN A 329 0.95 12.73 11.89
C ASN A 329 1.53 12.83 10.47
N GLU A 330 2.00 14.02 10.07
CA GLU A 330 2.59 14.27 8.75
C GLU A 330 3.90 13.49 8.58
N GLU A 331 4.77 13.46 9.60
CA GLU A 331 6.00 12.65 9.57
C GLU A 331 5.72 11.15 9.45
N VAL A 332 4.70 10.66 10.15
CA VAL A 332 4.27 9.25 10.11
C VAL A 332 3.69 8.90 8.73
N GLU A 333 2.95 9.81 8.10
CA GLU A 333 2.38 9.64 6.76
C GLU A 333 3.44 9.70 5.64
N GLU A 334 4.54 10.42 5.85
CA GLU A 334 5.60 10.58 4.84
C GLU A 334 6.64 9.44 4.85
N VAL A 335 6.83 8.72 5.95
CA VAL A 335 7.71 7.55 5.99
C VAL A 335 7.35 6.49 4.92
N PRO A 336 6.07 6.11 4.72
CA PRO A 336 5.62 5.30 3.60
C PRO A 336 5.94 5.87 2.21
N ASN A 337 6.00 7.19 2.04
CA ASN A 337 6.33 7.85 0.77
C ASN A 337 7.83 7.78 0.45
N VAL A 338 8.68 7.79 1.48
CA VAL A 338 10.15 7.69 1.35
C VAL A 338 10.62 6.24 1.14
N LYS A 339 9.89 5.25 1.68
CA LYS A 339 10.23 3.80 1.58
C LYS A 339 10.47 3.30 0.13
N PRO A 340 9.66 3.66 -0.88
CA PRO A 340 9.93 3.30 -2.28
C PRO A 340 11.25 3.84 -2.83
N PHE A 341 11.64 5.06 -2.45
CA PHE A 341 12.92 5.65 -2.87
C PHE A 341 14.11 4.92 -2.25
N ILE A 342 14.00 4.55 -0.97
CA ILE A 342 15.00 3.70 -0.29
C ILE A 342 15.18 2.38 -1.06
N GLY A 343 14.06 1.72 -1.41
CA GLY A 343 14.09 0.51 -2.23
C GLY A 343 14.79 0.73 -3.57
N MET A 344 14.38 1.76 -4.30
CA MET A 344 14.96 2.13 -5.60
C MET A 344 16.48 2.34 -5.53
N PHE A 345 16.98 3.08 -4.54
CA PHE A 345 18.42 3.32 -4.40
C PHE A 345 19.19 2.03 -4.12
N ARG A 346 18.64 1.14 -3.31
CA ARG A 346 19.27 -0.15 -2.97
C ARG A 346 19.24 -1.13 -4.13
N ASP A 347 18.14 -1.19 -4.87
CA ASP A 347 18.01 -2.01 -6.08
C ASP A 347 19.01 -1.57 -7.17
N ASN A 348 19.36 -0.28 -7.19
CA ASN A 348 20.35 0.30 -8.11
C ASN A 348 21.75 0.45 -7.52
N ARG A 349 22.07 -0.27 -6.42
CA ARG A 349 23.38 -0.21 -5.75
C ARG A 349 24.57 -0.42 -6.68
N GLU A 350 24.50 -1.37 -7.60
CA GLU A 350 25.61 -1.66 -8.51
C GLU A 350 25.92 -0.48 -9.45
N ALA A 351 24.88 0.19 -9.93
CA ALA A 351 25.01 1.38 -10.77
C ALA A 351 25.64 2.55 -9.99
N ILE A 352 25.14 2.82 -8.78
CA ILE A 352 25.64 3.89 -7.89
C ILE A 352 27.12 3.68 -7.55
N LEU A 353 27.48 2.48 -7.08
CA LEU A 353 28.85 2.16 -6.70
C LEU A 353 29.79 2.12 -7.91
N THR A 354 29.29 1.82 -9.10
CA THR A 354 30.08 1.92 -10.32
C THR A 354 30.44 3.36 -10.64
N LEU A 355 29.48 4.29 -10.55
CA LEU A 355 29.78 5.71 -10.74
C LEU A 355 30.75 6.23 -9.67
N GLU A 356 30.53 5.89 -8.41
CA GLU A 356 31.43 6.28 -7.31
C GLU A 356 32.87 5.83 -7.55
N ARG A 357 33.06 4.60 -8.04
CA ARG A 357 34.40 4.01 -8.23
C ARG A 357 35.09 4.39 -9.53
N THR A 358 34.33 4.66 -10.58
CA THR A 358 34.87 4.82 -11.94
C THR A 358 34.70 6.23 -12.50
N SER A 359 33.82 7.04 -11.91
CA SER A 359 33.39 8.34 -12.43
C SER A 359 32.89 8.28 -13.88
N ASP A 360 32.47 7.10 -14.35
CA ASP A 360 31.95 6.86 -15.69
C ASP A 360 30.43 6.69 -15.62
N ILE A 361 29.71 7.77 -15.97
CA ILE A 361 28.25 7.82 -15.92
C ILE A 361 27.61 6.89 -16.96
N GLU A 362 28.24 6.71 -18.11
CA GLU A 362 27.67 5.85 -19.16
C GLU A 362 27.73 4.39 -18.73
N LYS A 363 28.85 3.97 -18.13
CA LYS A 363 28.98 2.63 -17.55
C LYS A 363 28.03 2.39 -16.39
N ALA A 364 27.80 3.41 -15.54
CA ALA A 364 26.84 3.31 -14.44
C ALA A 364 25.40 3.19 -14.96
N ARG A 365 25.03 3.96 -15.99
CA ARG A 365 23.71 3.90 -16.64
C ARG A 365 23.44 2.57 -17.33
N GLU A 366 24.45 1.92 -17.90
CA GLU A 366 24.30 0.56 -18.45
C GLU A 366 23.91 -0.48 -17.40
N LEU A 367 24.30 -0.27 -16.14
CA LEU A 367 23.99 -1.13 -14.99
C LEU A 367 22.73 -0.70 -14.24
N ARG A 368 22.09 0.40 -14.66
CA ARG A 368 20.88 0.91 -14.03
C ARG A 368 19.73 -0.08 -14.25
N GLY A 369 19.15 -0.52 -13.13
CA GLY A 369 17.97 -1.36 -13.11
C GLY A 369 16.69 -0.54 -13.30
N VAL A 370 15.59 -1.09 -12.80
CA VAL A 370 14.29 -0.40 -12.79
C VAL A 370 14.33 0.75 -11.78
N THR A 371 13.88 1.94 -12.19
CA THR A 371 13.72 3.12 -11.32
C THR A 371 12.26 3.41 -10.96
N THR A 372 11.35 2.49 -11.31
CA THR A 372 9.94 2.59 -10.95
C THR A 372 9.76 2.40 -9.45
N LEU A 373 9.13 3.38 -8.81
CA LEU A 373 8.78 3.31 -7.40
C LEU A 373 7.66 2.29 -7.19
N VAL A 374 7.93 1.26 -6.38
CA VAL A 374 6.92 0.29 -5.95
C VAL A 374 6.37 0.76 -4.61
N HIS A 375 5.16 1.32 -4.62
CA HIS A 375 4.46 1.67 -3.40
C HIS A 375 3.82 0.41 -2.81
N ASP A 376 4.09 0.16 -1.52
CA ASP A 376 3.40 -0.88 -0.77
C ASP A 376 1.97 -0.39 -0.49
N LEU A 377 0.98 -0.93 -1.21
CA LEU A 377 -0.44 -0.60 -1.04
C LEU A 377 -1.03 -1.21 0.24
N SER A 378 -0.20 -1.73 1.17
CA SER A 378 -0.64 -2.31 2.44
C SER A 378 -1.30 -1.31 3.41
N LEU A 379 -1.54 -0.06 3.00
CA LEU A 379 -2.45 0.85 3.70
C LEU A 379 -3.89 0.39 3.41
N GLN A 380 -4.38 -0.59 4.17
CA GLN A 380 -5.80 -0.89 4.20
C GLN A 380 -6.54 0.30 4.85
N VAL A 381 -7.38 0.95 4.06
CA VAL A 381 -8.35 1.94 4.55
C VAL A 381 -9.44 1.17 5.28
N VAL A 382 -9.42 1.23 6.62
CA VAL A 382 -10.57 0.87 7.44
C VAL A 382 -10.90 2.11 8.26
N ASP A 383 -12.01 2.77 7.90
CA ASP A 383 -12.67 3.86 8.63
C ASP A 383 -11.74 4.82 9.43
N ASP A 384 -11.29 5.89 8.76
CA ASP A 384 -10.67 7.09 9.35
C ASP A 384 -9.38 6.95 10.17
N LEU A 385 -8.69 5.79 10.12
CA LEU A 385 -7.29 5.65 10.56
C LEU A 385 -6.51 4.83 9.53
N PHE A 386 -5.48 5.42 8.94
CA PHE A 386 -4.44 4.64 8.25
C PHE A 386 -3.84 3.68 9.28
N GLU A 387 -3.89 2.36 9.04
CA GLU A 387 -3.15 1.42 9.87
C GLU A 387 -1.66 1.72 9.70
N ILE A 388 -1.09 2.40 10.70
CA ILE A 388 0.33 2.70 10.77
C ILE A 388 1.08 1.37 10.70
N PRO A 389 1.99 1.15 9.73
CA PRO A 389 2.74 -0.09 9.63
C PRO A 389 3.41 -0.50 10.95
N SER A 390 3.46 -1.79 11.25
CA SER A 390 3.95 -2.28 12.55
C SER A 390 5.37 -1.80 12.90
N TYR A 391 6.27 -1.73 11.92
CA TYR A 391 7.63 -1.22 12.11
C TYR A 391 7.67 0.26 12.53
N ILE A 392 6.67 1.06 12.13
CA ILE A 392 6.51 2.46 12.56
C ILE A 392 5.93 2.48 13.98
N GLN A 393 4.91 1.66 14.27
CA GLN A 393 4.33 1.58 15.62
C GLN A 393 5.38 1.19 16.66
N GLU A 394 6.22 0.19 16.36
CA GLU A 394 7.31 -0.26 17.22
C GLU A 394 8.25 0.89 17.60
N VAL A 395 8.72 1.67 16.62
CA VAL A 395 9.65 2.77 16.90
C VAL A 395 8.95 3.94 17.61
N VAL A 396 7.67 4.20 17.32
CA VAL A 396 6.86 5.20 18.04
C VAL A 396 6.73 4.85 19.52
N GLU A 397 6.48 3.58 19.84
CA GLU A 397 6.45 3.10 21.22
C GLU A 397 7.82 3.20 21.90
N GLU A 398 8.90 2.77 21.24
CA GLU A 398 10.26 2.89 21.76
C GLU A 398 10.68 4.35 22.00
N MET A 399 10.23 5.28 21.15
CA MET A 399 10.48 6.72 21.34
C MET A 399 9.73 7.29 22.53
N LYS A 400 8.47 6.89 22.76
CA LYS A 400 7.70 7.27 23.95
C LYS A 400 8.33 6.74 25.23
N ASP A 401 8.87 5.52 25.19
CA ASP A 401 9.60 4.93 26.32
C ASP A 401 10.95 5.63 26.56
N ALA A 402 11.65 6.00 25.48
CA ALA A 402 12.93 6.71 25.53
C ALA A 402 12.79 8.17 26.01
N ARG A 403 11.62 8.77 25.83
CA ARG A 403 11.28 10.11 26.32
C ARG A 403 9.81 10.18 26.76
N PRO A 404 9.53 9.81 28.02
CA PRO A 404 8.19 9.96 28.59
C PRO A 404 7.78 11.44 28.63
N ASP A 405 6.48 11.73 28.52
CA ASP A 405 5.92 13.10 28.53
C ASP A 405 6.35 13.96 29.74
N ASP A 406 6.82 13.31 30.81
CA ASP A 406 7.24 13.92 32.08
C ASP A 406 8.75 14.23 32.16
N ASP A 407 9.58 13.79 31.20
CA ASP A 407 11.04 13.98 31.19
C ASP A 407 11.50 14.92 30.04
N PRO A 408 12.07 16.10 30.36
CA PRO A 408 12.62 16.99 29.34
C PRO A 408 13.98 16.54 28.77
N SER A 409 14.58 15.47 29.30
CA SER A 409 15.85 14.94 28.81
C SER A 409 15.70 14.26 27.44
N THR A 410 16.64 14.53 26.53
CA THR A 410 16.74 13.85 25.23
C THR A 410 17.76 12.72 25.23
N ASP A 411 18.39 12.40 26.37
CA ASP A 411 19.43 11.38 26.48
C ASP A 411 18.96 9.99 26.00
N GLY A 412 17.70 9.64 26.27
CA GLY A 412 17.10 8.40 25.80
C GLY A 412 16.98 8.33 24.28
N LEU A 413 16.66 9.44 23.62
CA LEU A 413 16.59 9.52 22.15
C LEU A 413 17.97 9.39 21.52
N TYR A 414 19.02 9.99 22.12
CA TYR A 414 20.40 9.78 21.65
C TYR A 414 20.88 8.33 21.80
N LEU A 415 20.41 7.60 22.82
CA LEU A 415 20.66 6.15 22.94
C LEU A 415 19.91 5.36 21.86
N LEU A 416 18.69 5.78 21.52
CA LEU A 416 17.92 5.18 20.44
C LEU A 416 18.59 5.39 19.07
N ILE A 417 19.11 6.60 18.81
CA ILE A 417 19.92 6.91 17.62
C ILE A 417 21.09 5.92 17.51
N LYS A 418 21.86 5.74 18.58
CA LYS A 418 22.99 4.78 18.60
C LYS A 418 22.55 3.34 18.34
N LEU A 419 21.45 2.92 18.96
CA LEU A 419 20.91 1.57 18.79
C LEU A 419 20.53 1.33 17.33
N TYR A 420 19.77 2.23 16.72
CA TYR A 420 19.31 2.08 15.35
C TYR A 420 20.42 2.29 14.32
N ALA A 421 21.32 3.24 14.55
CA ALA A 421 22.50 3.44 13.70
C ALA A 421 23.38 2.18 13.64
N SER A 422 23.49 1.42 14.75
CA SER A 422 24.24 0.17 14.80
C SER A 422 23.62 -0.98 13.99
N LYS A 423 22.33 -0.88 13.62
CA LYS A 423 21.64 -1.85 12.77
C LYS A 423 21.93 -1.65 11.27
N VAL A 424 22.54 -0.51 10.89
CA VAL A 424 22.85 -0.15 9.49
C VAL A 424 24.36 -0.22 9.24
N GLU A 425 24.82 -1.35 8.71
CA GLU A 425 26.25 -1.63 8.55
C GLU A 425 26.84 -1.19 7.19
N ASP A 426 26.08 -1.31 6.10
CA ASP A 426 26.58 -1.01 4.75
C ASP A 426 26.68 0.51 4.52
N ARG A 427 27.79 0.94 3.90
CA ARG A 427 28.10 2.37 3.70
C ARG A 427 27.07 3.09 2.82
N LEU A 428 26.53 2.43 1.80
CA LEU A 428 25.48 3.02 0.97
C LEU A 428 24.17 3.11 1.76
N ASP A 429 23.81 2.06 2.51
CA ASP A 429 22.61 2.08 3.36
C ASP A 429 22.70 3.19 4.44
N GLN A 430 23.88 3.46 5.01
CA GLN A 430 24.10 4.60 5.92
C GLN A 430 23.82 5.96 5.25
N ARG A 431 24.30 6.13 4.02
CA ARG A 431 24.08 7.35 3.22
C ARG A 431 22.60 7.52 2.84
N ILE A 432 21.95 6.43 2.44
CA ILE A 432 20.49 6.39 2.18
C ILE A 432 19.72 6.71 3.45
N THR A 433 20.18 6.25 4.61
CA THR A 433 19.54 6.58 5.89
C THR A 433 19.60 8.06 6.21
N LEU A 434 20.76 8.70 6.06
CA LEU A 434 20.88 10.14 6.27
C LEU A 434 20.02 10.94 5.29
N TRP A 435 19.93 10.49 4.04
CA TRP A 435 19.06 11.11 3.05
C TRP A 435 17.59 10.98 3.45
N ALA A 436 17.13 9.76 3.73
CA ALA A 436 15.74 9.50 4.11
C ALA A 436 15.35 10.25 5.39
N ALA A 437 16.24 10.27 6.38
CA ALA A 437 16.04 11.01 7.63
C ALA A 437 15.89 12.52 7.40
N LYS A 438 16.70 13.08 6.49
CA LYS A 438 16.60 14.49 6.14
C LYS A 438 15.30 14.80 5.39
N GLU A 439 14.88 13.95 4.46
CA GLU A 439 13.62 14.13 3.73
C GLU A 439 12.42 14.12 4.68
N VAL A 440 12.35 13.15 5.59
CA VAL A 440 11.28 13.09 6.60
C VAL A 440 11.36 14.28 7.57
N ALA A 441 12.52 14.61 8.11
CA ALA A 441 12.64 15.74 9.05
C ALA A 441 12.44 17.13 8.39
N SER A 442 12.42 17.24 7.06
CA SER A 442 12.30 18.54 6.36
C SER A 442 10.90 18.87 5.88
N ILE A 443 9.89 18.04 6.18
CA ILE A 443 8.50 18.16 5.66
C ILE A 443 7.89 19.51 6.05
N ASP A 444 7.90 19.84 7.33
CA ASP A 444 7.40 21.11 7.88
C ASP A 444 8.51 22.14 8.12
N GLY A 445 9.76 21.72 7.92
CA GLY A 445 10.95 22.53 7.81
C GLY A 445 11.95 22.25 8.91
N LEU A 446 13.20 21.97 8.52
CA LEU A 446 14.22 21.44 9.41
C LEU A 446 14.59 22.37 10.58
N ASP A 447 14.24 21.96 11.80
CA ASP A 447 14.47 22.69 13.05
C ASP A 447 15.91 22.53 13.58
N HIS A 448 16.24 23.13 14.74
CA HIS A 448 17.60 23.01 15.31
C HIS A 448 17.90 21.61 15.86
N ARG A 449 16.92 20.93 16.45
CA ARG A 449 17.11 19.66 17.14
C ARG A 449 17.06 18.48 16.17
N GLU A 450 16.24 18.52 15.14
CA GLU A 450 16.27 17.59 14.01
C GLU A 450 17.64 17.63 13.33
N ARG A 451 18.23 18.83 13.17
CA ARG A 451 19.63 18.96 12.72
C ARG A 451 20.60 18.28 13.66
N GLU A 452 20.48 18.49 14.97
CA GLU A 452 21.32 17.80 15.95
C GLU A 452 21.18 16.27 15.86
N PHE A 453 19.97 15.75 15.62
CA PHE A 453 19.71 14.32 15.49
C PHE A 453 20.25 13.75 14.17
N LEU A 454 20.09 14.47 13.06
CA LEU A 454 20.72 14.14 11.78
C LEU A 454 22.25 14.12 11.89
N GLU A 455 22.83 15.11 12.58
CA GLU A 455 24.27 15.17 12.86
C GLU A 455 24.71 14.03 13.78
N ALA A 456 23.88 13.64 14.75
CA ALA A 456 24.16 12.51 15.63
C ALA A 456 24.18 11.18 14.85
N PHE A 457 23.20 10.92 13.98
CA PHE A 457 23.24 9.77 13.06
C PHE A 457 24.48 9.81 12.17
N ALA A 458 24.79 10.97 11.57
CA ALA A 458 25.94 11.11 10.68
C ALA A 458 27.26 10.82 11.42
N LYS A 459 27.38 11.28 12.66
CA LYS A 459 28.54 11.04 13.52
C LYS A 459 28.74 9.56 13.86
N GLU A 460 27.68 8.80 14.13
CA GLU A 460 27.79 7.34 14.39
C GLU A 460 28.38 6.59 13.19
N TRP A 461 28.21 7.12 11.98
CA TRP A 461 28.77 6.55 10.76
C TRP A 461 30.05 7.22 10.26
N ASN A 462 30.63 8.21 10.96
CA ASN A 462 31.73 9.03 10.44
C ASN A 462 31.40 9.62 9.05
N LEU A 463 30.25 10.30 8.98
CA LEU A 463 29.76 11.07 7.86
C LEU A 463 29.40 12.49 8.33
N THR A 464 29.30 13.42 7.40
CA THR A 464 28.62 14.70 7.61
C THR A 464 27.39 14.81 6.70
N VAL A 465 26.38 15.57 7.14
CA VAL A 465 25.16 15.80 6.35
C VAL A 465 25.51 16.44 4.99
N ALA A 466 26.44 17.41 4.99
CA ALA A 466 26.89 18.09 3.77
C ALA A 466 27.66 17.18 2.79
N GLU A 467 28.48 16.24 3.30
CA GLU A 467 29.09 15.20 2.45
C GLU A 467 28.05 14.23 1.89
N ASN A 468 26.98 13.95 2.63
CA ASN A 468 25.90 13.11 2.14
C ASN A 468 25.10 13.80 1.04
N ASP A 469 24.74 15.06 1.23
CA ASP A 469 24.03 15.86 0.23
C ASP A 469 24.81 15.91 -1.09
N ARG A 470 26.11 16.20 -1.03
CA ARG A 470 26.98 16.19 -2.21
C ARG A 470 27.05 14.82 -2.88
N TYR A 471 27.13 13.75 -2.10
CA TYR A 471 27.12 12.39 -2.64
C TYR A 471 25.83 12.09 -3.43
N PHE A 472 24.68 12.51 -2.91
CA PHE A 472 23.41 12.32 -3.61
C PHE A 472 23.33 13.17 -4.88
N GLU A 473 23.74 14.44 -4.82
CA GLU A 473 23.77 15.34 -5.98
C GLU A 473 24.72 14.86 -7.09
N ASP A 474 25.91 14.37 -6.72
CA ASP A 474 26.96 14.07 -7.69
C ASP A 474 26.94 12.62 -8.17
N VAL A 475 26.44 11.70 -7.36
CA VAL A 475 26.52 10.27 -7.63
C VAL A 475 25.13 9.67 -7.77
N VAL A 476 24.25 9.83 -6.78
CA VAL A 476 22.99 9.07 -6.76
C VAL A 476 22.01 9.61 -7.80
N TYR A 477 21.66 10.90 -7.76
CA TYR A 477 20.67 11.48 -8.66
C TYR A 477 21.05 11.40 -10.15
N PRO A 478 22.31 11.67 -10.56
CA PRO A 478 22.70 11.57 -11.97
C PRO A 478 22.62 10.15 -12.53
N VAL A 479 22.79 9.13 -11.68
CA VAL A 479 22.59 7.72 -12.09
C VAL A 479 21.10 7.42 -12.16
N MET A 480 20.30 7.87 -11.18
CA MET A 480 18.88 7.50 -11.09
C MET A 480 18.00 8.19 -12.14
N ASP A 481 18.30 9.44 -12.49
CA ASP A 481 17.45 10.24 -13.37
C ASP A 481 18.29 11.05 -14.38
N ASP A 482 17.96 10.88 -15.66
CA ASP A 482 18.65 11.53 -16.78
C ASP A 482 18.41 13.05 -16.83
N HIS A 483 17.48 13.58 -16.02
CA HIS A 483 17.28 15.01 -15.82
C HIS A 483 18.40 15.67 -15.00
N PHE A 484 19.20 14.91 -14.25
CA PHE A 484 20.34 15.44 -13.51
C PHE A 484 21.62 15.33 -14.35
N GLU A 485 22.25 16.48 -14.61
CA GLU A 485 23.53 16.52 -15.34
C GLU A 485 24.67 16.04 -14.42
N PHE A 486 25.42 15.03 -14.87
CA PHE A 486 26.65 14.62 -14.18
C PHE A 486 27.79 15.59 -14.51
N SER A 487 28.21 16.39 -13.53
CA SER A 487 29.32 17.34 -13.66
C SER A 487 30.66 16.83 -13.10
N GLY A 488 30.73 15.57 -12.66
CA GLY A 488 31.85 15.01 -11.91
C GLY A 488 31.61 14.99 -10.41
N ILE A 489 32.36 14.13 -9.69
CA ILE A 489 32.25 13.98 -8.23
C ILE A 489 33.00 15.15 -7.57
N ARG A 490 32.29 16.01 -6.84
CA ARG A 490 32.87 17.15 -6.13
C ARG A 490 33.57 16.67 -4.87
N THR A 491 34.89 16.72 -4.87
CA THR A 491 35.73 16.36 -3.72
C THR A 491 35.91 17.51 -2.73
N GLY A 492 35.03 18.50 -2.68
CA GLY A 492 34.92 19.42 -1.53
C GLY A 492 36.17 20.20 -1.12
N GLY A 493 37.16 20.30 -2.00
CA GLY A 493 38.49 20.84 -1.69
C GLY A 493 38.65 22.31 -2.11
N VAL A 494 39.73 22.94 -1.63
CA VAL A 494 40.12 24.35 -1.92
C VAL A 494 40.09 24.68 -3.42
N LEU A 495 40.45 23.74 -4.29
CA LEU A 495 40.42 23.90 -5.74
C LEU A 495 39.00 24.15 -6.30
N GLU A 496 37.97 23.63 -5.65
CA GLU A 496 36.58 23.77 -6.08
C GLU A 496 36.01 25.15 -5.74
N GLY A 497 36.34 25.68 -4.56
CA GLY A 497 36.02 27.07 -4.19
C GLY A 497 36.68 28.07 -5.14
N LEU A 498 37.90 27.77 -5.59
CA LEU A 498 38.61 28.60 -6.56
C LEU A 498 38.03 28.48 -7.99
N ARG A 499 37.59 27.28 -8.40
CA ARG A 499 36.83 27.06 -9.65
C ARG A 499 35.53 27.85 -9.68
N ASP A 500 34.78 27.86 -8.58
CA ASP A 500 33.51 28.59 -8.48
C ASP A 500 33.72 30.11 -8.49
N ILE A 501 34.81 30.59 -7.86
CA ILE A 501 35.25 31.99 -7.98
C ILE A 501 35.63 32.33 -9.42
N ASP A 502 36.41 31.47 -10.09
CA ASP A 502 36.80 31.66 -11.49
C ASP A 502 35.59 31.69 -12.44
N LYS A 503 34.60 30.84 -12.20
CA LYS A 503 33.32 30.81 -12.94
C LYS A 503 32.50 32.07 -12.70
N LYS A 504 32.32 32.50 -11.45
CA LYS A 504 31.60 33.73 -11.10
C LYS A 504 32.27 35.00 -11.64
N ILE A 505 33.58 35.01 -11.79
CA ILE A 505 34.33 36.08 -12.48
C ILE A 505 34.03 36.09 -13.97
N ALA A 506 34.01 34.92 -14.62
CA ALA A 506 33.68 34.79 -16.03
C ALA A 506 32.23 35.21 -16.34
N GLU A 507 31.31 34.94 -15.41
CA GLU A 507 29.89 35.29 -15.50
C GLU A 507 29.58 36.74 -15.08
N GLY A 508 30.57 37.48 -14.57
CA GLY A 508 30.43 38.90 -14.22
C GLY A 508 29.66 39.16 -12.92
N ALA A 509 29.52 38.17 -12.04
CA ALA A 509 28.72 38.25 -10.81
C ALA A 509 29.32 39.17 -9.73
N TYR A 510 30.64 39.31 -9.71
CA TYR A 510 31.34 40.31 -8.91
C TYR A 510 31.58 41.54 -9.78
N GLY A 511 31.32 42.76 -9.27
CA GLY A 511 31.70 43.99 -9.95
C GLY A 511 33.15 43.87 -10.46
N SER A 512 33.30 43.73 -11.78
CA SER A 512 34.30 42.89 -12.45
C SER A 512 35.75 43.43 -12.43
N GLU A 513 36.05 44.39 -11.56
CA GLU A 513 37.36 45.02 -11.51
C GLU A 513 38.29 44.34 -10.50
N VAL A 514 37.84 44.06 -9.27
CA VAL A 514 38.77 43.61 -8.21
C VAL A 514 39.39 42.24 -8.49
N PRO A 515 38.62 41.17 -8.77
CA PRO A 515 39.22 39.85 -9.02
C PRO A 515 40.02 39.80 -10.33
N ARG A 516 39.60 40.58 -11.34
CA ARG A 516 40.28 40.67 -12.64
C ARG A 516 41.63 41.39 -12.52
N THR A 517 41.67 42.48 -11.76
CA THR A 517 42.91 43.23 -11.48
C THR A 517 43.89 42.39 -10.65
N LEU A 518 43.38 41.56 -9.72
CA LEU A 518 44.21 40.63 -8.95
C LEU A 518 44.86 39.56 -9.86
N LYS A 519 44.10 38.94 -10.78
CA LYS A 519 44.64 37.99 -11.77
C LYS A 519 45.73 38.63 -12.64
N GLU A 520 45.47 39.85 -13.13
CA GLU A 520 46.43 40.62 -13.93
C GLU A 520 47.70 40.97 -13.13
N HIS A 521 47.59 41.28 -11.83
CA HIS A 521 48.74 41.59 -10.97
C HIS A 521 49.55 40.36 -10.57
N LEU A 522 48.87 39.24 -10.30
CA LEU A 522 49.51 37.98 -9.91
C LEU A 522 50.05 37.20 -11.13
N GLY A 523 49.68 37.61 -12.35
CA GLY A 523 50.16 37.00 -13.58
C GLY A 523 49.63 35.59 -13.82
N VAL A 524 48.41 35.30 -13.34
CA VAL A 524 47.76 33.99 -13.43
C VAL A 524 46.47 34.05 -14.24
N ASP A 525 46.23 33.02 -15.05
CA ASP A 525 45.06 32.92 -15.92
C ASP A 525 43.78 32.57 -15.12
N SER A 526 43.94 31.82 -14.01
CA SER A 526 42.86 31.48 -13.08
C SER A 526 43.39 31.38 -11.63
N PHE A 527 42.50 31.53 -10.65
CA PHE A 527 42.86 31.32 -9.25
C PHE A 527 43.07 29.82 -8.95
N GLU A 528 42.41 28.94 -9.71
CA GLU A 528 42.72 27.51 -9.72
C GLU A 528 44.19 27.25 -10.14
N ASP A 529 44.66 27.87 -11.23
CA ASP A 529 46.04 27.70 -11.71
C ASP A 529 47.07 28.21 -10.69
N LEU A 530 46.73 29.29 -9.97
CA LEU A 530 47.53 29.80 -8.87
C LEU A 530 47.65 28.74 -7.75
N ALA A 531 46.54 28.15 -7.31
CA ALA A 531 46.56 27.15 -6.25
C ALA A 531 47.31 25.87 -6.66
N ARG A 532 47.15 25.42 -7.92
CA ARG A 532 47.95 24.31 -8.47
C ARG A 532 49.45 24.62 -8.49
N ALA A 533 49.83 25.86 -8.79
CA ALA A 533 51.24 26.29 -8.77
C ALA A 533 51.87 26.32 -7.36
N PHE A 534 51.04 26.41 -6.31
CA PHE A 534 51.47 26.34 -4.91
C PHE A 534 51.47 24.92 -4.32
N GLY A 535 51.22 23.89 -5.13
CA GLY A 535 51.32 22.49 -4.70
C GLY A 535 50.00 21.88 -4.21
N HIS A 536 48.86 22.54 -4.42
CA HIS A 536 47.56 21.87 -4.30
C HIS A 536 47.31 21.03 -5.56
N GLU A 537 47.92 19.84 -5.60
CA GLU A 537 47.46 18.79 -6.51
C GLU A 537 46.21 18.11 -5.90
N GLU A 538 45.38 17.47 -6.73
CA GLU A 538 44.33 16.57 -6.24
C GLU A 538 45.02 15.39 -5.52
N GLU A 539 45.32 15.58 -4.24
CA GLU A 539 46.04 14.58 -3.44
C GLU A 539 45.17 13.32 -3.30
N GLN A 540 45.68 12.20 -3.82
CA GLN A 540 45.35 10.88 -3.33
C GLN A 540 45.67 10.82 -1.83
N PRO A 541 44.91 10.07 -1.02
CA PRO A 541 44.99 10.19 0.43
C PRO A 541 46.33 9.61 0.93
N GLU A 542 47.32 10.47 1.12
CA GLU A 542 48.43 10.19 2.03
C GLU A 542 48.07 10.70 3.42
N VAL A 543 48.19 9.79 4.38
CA VAL A 543 48.05 10.07 5.81
C VAL A 543 49.13 11.07 6.21
N VAL A 544 48.75 12.28 6.63
CA VAL A 544 49.68 13.26 7.19
C VAL A 544 49.37 13.46 8.68
N GLU A 545 50.39 13.21 9.51
CA GLU A 545 50.42 13.51 10.94
C GLU A 545 50.32 15.02 11.17
N GLU A 546 49.56 15.41 12.21
CA GLU A 546 49.37 16.79 12.66
C GLU A 546 50.70 17.56 12.81
N THR A 547 50.80 18.72 12.17
CA THR A 547 51.75 19.77 12.56
C THR A 547 51.01 21.01 13.02
N ASP A 548 51.15 21.30 14.31
CA ASP A 548 50.71 22.51 15.00
C ASP A 548 51.17 23.78 14.26
N GLY A 549 50.21 24.61 13.85
CA GLY A 549 50.47 25.86 13.16
C GLY A 549 49.21 26.70 12.90
N ASP A 550 48.31 26.80 13.88
CA ASP A 550 47.18 27.72 13.85
C ASP A 550 47.67 29.18 13.96
N GLU A 551 47.88 29.84 12.82
CA GLU A 551 47.57 31.26 12.61
C GLU A 551 47.67 31.59 11.12
N TYR A 552 46.55 31.96 10.51
CA TYR A 552 46.49 32.40 9.12
C TYR A 552 47.35 33.66 8.91
N PRO A 553 47.94 33.88 7.72
CA PRO A 553 48.51 35.17 7.40
C PRO A 553 47.45 36.28 7.56
N PRO A 554 47.76 37.45 8.16
CA PRO A 554 46.78 38.47 8.54
C PRO A 554 45.83 38.94 7.41
N ILE A 555 46.30 38.86 6.15
CA ILE A 555 45.48 39.19 4.98
C ILE A 555 44.31 38.23 4.77
N PHE A 556 44.43 36.97 5.17
CA PHE A 556 43.36 35.99 5.08
C PHE A 556 42.34 36.15 6.21
N ASP A 557 42.78 36.55 7.41
CA ASP A 557 41.86 36.96 8.47
C ASP A 557 41.07 38.23 8.08
N ALA A 558 41.69 39.16 7.35
CA ALA A 558 41.00 40.32 6.79
C ALA A 558 40.03 39.97 5.64
N LEU A 559 40.30 38.91 4.88
CA LEU A 559 39.47 38.42 3.76
C LEU A 559 38.28 37.57 4.21
N PHE A 560 38.39 36.87 5.34
CA PHE A 560 37.44 35.83 5.74
C PHE A 560 36.69 36.11 7.05
N SER A 561 36.98 37.20 7.78
CA SER A 561 36.18 37.63 8.93
C SER A 561 34.98 38.50 8.52
N SER A 562 33.86 38.35 9.24
CA SER A 562 32.57 38.99 8.94
C SER A 562 32.52 40.51 9.11
N GLU A 563 33.57 41.15 9.64
CA GLU A 563 33.72 42.61 9.76
C GLU A 563 34.80 43.21 8.83
N GLY A 564 35.26 42.48 7.80
CA GLY A 564 36.41 42.84 6.95
C GLY A 564 36.51 44.33 6.56
N ASP A 565 37.58 44.99 7.03
CA ASP A 565 37.86 46.42 6.79
C ASP A 565 38.57 46.60 5.43
N TRP A 566 37.84 46.29 4.36
CA TRP A 566 38.29 46.32 2.96
C TRP A 566 38.88 47.65 2.51
N ASP A 567 38.52 48.74 3.20
CA ASP A 567 39.04 50.07 2.92
C ASP A 567 40.53 50.19 3.28
N LYS A 568 41.03 49.48 4.30
CA LYS A 568 42.45 49.47 4.67
C LYS A 568 43.34 48.68 3.72
N VAL A 569 42.87 47.50 3.27
CA VAL A 569 43.59 46.67 2.31
C VAL A 569 43.76 47.42 0.98
N ARG A 570 42.71 48.14 0.56
CA ARG A 570 42.76 49.02 -0.62
C ARG A 570 43.75 50.18 -0.43
N GLU A 571 43.76 50.84 0.73
CA GLU A 571 44.65 51.98 0.99
C GLU A 571 46.14 51.57 1.04
N ALA A 572 46.45 50.38 1.56
CA ALA A 572 47.81 49.83 1.61
C ALA A 572 48.33 49.46 0.21
N ALA A 573 47.46 48.86 -0.62
CA ALA A 573 47.76 48.54 -2.01
C ALA A 573 47.99 49.81 -2.86
N GLU A 574 47.19 50.86 -2.67
CA GLU A 574 47.36 52.15 -3.38
C GLU A 574 48.64 52.89 -2.99
N LYS A 575 49.16 52.68 -1.78
CA LYS A 575 50.42 53.26 -1.28
C LYS A 575 51.66 52.42 -1.61
N GLY A 576 51.48 51.20 -2.13
CA GLY A 576 52.57 50.27 -2.44
C GLY A 576 53.26 49.66 -1.20
N GLU A 577 52.53 49.55 -0.09
CA GLU A 577 52.99 48.93 1.15
C GLU A 577 52.80 47.40 1.10
N ASP A 578 53.54 46.65 1.92
CA ASP A 578 53.41 45.19 2.00
C ASP A 578 52.08 44.82 2.67
N VAL A 579 51.17 44.29 1.86
CA VAL A 579 49.81 43.93 2.23
C VAL A 579 49.74 42.81 3.28
N ASN A 580 50.84 42.06 3.48
CA ASN A 580 50.93 41.01 4.51
C ASN A 580 51.23 41.55 5.91
N SER A 581 51.42 42.87 6.06
CA SER A 581 51.75 43.52 7.33
C SER A 581 50.62 44.37 7.93
N VAL A 582 49.43 44.37 7.30
CA VAL A 582 48.25 45.16 7.68
C VAL A 582 47.22 44.31 8.39
#